data_AF-A0A699UTB9-F1
#
_entry.id   AF-A0A699UTB9-F1
#
_cell.length_a   1.000
_cell.length_b   1.000
_cell.length_c   1.000
_cell.angle_alpha   90.00
_cell.angle_beta   90.00
_cell.angle_gamma   90.00
#
_symmetry.space_group_name_H-M   'P 1'
#
loop_
_entity.id
_entity.type
_entity.pdbx_description
1 polymer ?
#
loop_
_entity_poly.entity_id
_entity_poly.type
_entity_poly.pdbx_seq_one_letter_code
_entity_poly.pdbx_strand_id
1 'polypeptide(L)'
;MKQLQPLAQPVNHFAQAPDAGYLYAVAAARLGQWAEAEQMLNLVRHEYPTYAALNEVLYLQGQVSFEQGDYDNALRTLGQL
;
A
#
# COMPACT_ATOMS: atom_id res chain seq x y z
N MET A 1 -38.32 -12.74 6.03
CA MET A 1 -37.61 -12.22 4.84
C MET A 1 -36.12 -12.29 5.12
N LYS A 2 -35.38 -13.14 4.39
CA LYS A 2 -33.92 -13.30 4.51
C LYS A 2 -33.24 -11.97 4.15
N GLN A 3 -32.35 -11.49 5.01
CA GLN A 3 -31.50 -10.33 4.71
C GLN A 3 -30.64 -10.66 3.48
N LEU A 4 -30.75 -9.84 2.44
CA LEU A 4 -29.85 -9.89 1.29
C LEU A 4 -28.52 -9.26 1.72
N GLN A 5 -27.53 -10.10 2.00
CA GLN A 5 -26.15 -9.64 2.09
C GLN A 5 -25.70 -9.19 0.70
N PRO A 6 -24.88 -8.13 0.56
CA PRO A 6 -24.37 -7.72 -0.74
C PRO A 6 -23.59 -8.88 -1.36
N LEU A 7 -23.99 -9.28 -2.57
CA LEU A 7 -23.47 -10.45 -3.30
C LEU A 7 -22.03 -10.27 -3.79
N ALA A 8 -21.47 -9.07 -3.69
CA ALA A 8 -20.11 -8.77 -4.12
C ALA A 8 -19.50 -7.70 -3.20
N GLN A 9 -18.29 -7.96 -2.70
CA GLN A 9 -17.38 -6.88 -2.34
C GLN A 9 -17.15 -6.02 -3.60
N PRO A 10 -16.93 -4.70 -3.51
CA PRO A 10 -16.64 -3.89 -4.68
C PRO A 10 -15.51 -4.57 -5.46
N VAL A 11 -15.85 -5.14 -6.62
CA VAL A 11 -14.86 -5.74 -7.50
C VAL A 11 -14.03 -4.56 -7.95
N ASN A 12 -12.82 -4.44 -7.43
CA ASN A 12 -11.91 -3.38 -7.86
C ASN A 12 -11.79 -3.46 -9.38
N HIS A 13 -12.47 -2.55 -10.08
CA HIS A 13 -12.74 -2.64 -11.51
C HIS A 13 -11.46 -2.50 -12.37
N PHE A 14 -10.36 -2.09 -11.76
CA PHE A 14 -9.09 -1.82 -12.42
C PHE A 14 -8.04 -2.84 -11.97
N ALA A 15 -7.89 -3.91 -12.76
CA ALA A 15 -6.95 -5.00 -12.46
C ALA A 15 -5.50 -4.53 -12.26
N GLN A 16 -5.12 -3.41 -12.88
CA GLN A 16 -3.76 -2.84 -12.84
C GLN A 16 -3.59 -1.71 -11.82
N ALA A 17 -4.66 -1.32 -11.10
CA ALA A 17 -4.59 -0.20 -10.17
C ALA A 17 -3.61 -0.41 -8.99
N PRO A 18 -3.50 -1.60 -8.35
CA PRO A 18 -2.51 -1.76 -7.28
C PRO A 18 -1.08 -1.69 -7.82
N ASP A 19 -0.83 -2.24 -9.01
CA ASP A 19 0.48 -2.15 -9.67
C ASP A 19 0.83 -0.69 -10.01
N ALA A 20 -0.13 0.08 -10.54
CA ALA A 20 0.07 1.49 -10.83
C ALA A 20 0.35 2.29 -9.55
N GLY A 21 -0.40 2.04 -8.47
CA GLY A 21 -0.17 2.69 -7.18
C GLY A 21 1.18 2.35 -6.56
N TYR A 22 1.59 1.09 -6.64
CA TYR A 22 2.90 0.66 -6.15
C TYR A 22 4.04 1.26 -6.97
N LEU A 23 3.98 1.21 -8.31
CA LEU A 23 4.99 1.80 -9.18
C LEU A 23 5.08 3.32 -9.02
N TYR A 24 3.95 3.99 -8.77
CA TYR A 24 3.95 5.40 -8.40
C TYR A 24 4.71 5.64 -7.11
N ALA A 25 4.43 4.87 -6.05
CA ALA A 25 5.12 4.99 -4.78
C ALA A 25 6.64 4.77 -4.93
N VAL A 26 7.04 3.79 -5.75
CA VAL A 26 8.46 3.55 -6.08
C VAL A 26 9.09 4.78 -6.72
N ALA A 27 8.42 5.41 -7.70
CA ALA A 27 8.93 6.60 -8.35
C ALA A 27 9.04 7.78 -7.38
N ALA A 28 7.99 8.03 -6.60
CA ALA A 28 7.96 9.09 -5.58
C ALA A 28 9.08 8.90 -4.54
N ALA A 29 9.27 7.69 -4.03
CA ALA A 29 10.35 7.37 -3.08
C ALA A 29 11.73 7.62 -3.70
N ARG A 30 11.95 7.24 -4.96
CA ARG A 30 13.22 7.51 -5.67
C ARG A 30 13.51 9.01 -5.86
N LEU A 31 12.46 9.82 -5.91
CA LEU A 31 12.56 11.28 -6.00
C LEU A 31 12.65 11.96 -4.63
N GLY A 32 12.63 11.20 -3.53
CA GLY A 32 12.61 11.74 -2.17
C GLY A 32 11.27 12.36 -1.76
N GLN A 33 10.19 12.08 -2.51
CA GLN A 33 8.85 12.57 -2.24
C GLN A 33 8.16 11.66 -1.21
N TRP A 34 8.66 11.68 0.02
CA TRP A 34 8.31 10.68 1.03
C TRP A 34 6.82 10.63 1.39
N ALA A 35 6.21 11.79 1.60
CA ALA A 35 4.79 11.89 1.93
C ALA A 35 3.90 11.33 0.80
N GLU A 36 4.31 11.56 -0.45
CA GLU A 36 3.58 11.11 -1.63
C GLU A 36 3.73 9.60 -1.85
N ALA A 37 4.95 9.08 -1.65
CA ALA A 37 5.20 7.65 -1.65
C ALA A 37 4.34 6.95 -0.58
N GLU A 38 4.32 7.47 0.65
CA GLU A 38 3.54 6.91 1.74
C GLU A 38 2.04 6.95 1.49
N GLN A 39 1.52 8.03 0.92
CA GLN A 39 0.11 8.12 0.51
C GLN A 39 -0.26 6.98 -0.44
N MET A 40 0.56 6.73 -1.46
CA MET A 40 0.28 5.69 -2.45
C MET A 40 0.42 4.27 -1.88
N LEU A 41 1.39 4.04 -0.99
CA LEU A 41 1.54 2.76 -0.30
C LEU A 41 0.34 2.47 0.60
N ASN A 42 -0.15 3.49 1.32
CA ASN A 42 -1.36 3.38 2.13
C ASN A 42 -2.59 3.08 1.27
N LEU A 43 -2.74 3.74 0.12
CA LEU A 43 -3.82 3.45 -0.82
C LEU A 43 -3.77 1.99 -1.29
N VAL A 44 -2.60 1.51 -1.72
CA VAL A 44 -2.46 0.12 -2.19
C VAL A 44 -2.85 -0.87 -1.10
N ARG A 45 -2.39 -0.67 0.14
CA ARG A 45 -2.68 -1.56 1.27
C ARG A 45 -4.16 -1.56 1.69
N HIS A 46 -4.82 -0.40 1.67
CA HIS A 46 -6.21 -0.29 2.12
C HIS A 46 -7.19 -0.76 1.04
N GLU A 47 -6.97 -0.36 -0.21
CA GLU A 47 -7.90 -0.65 -1.31
C GLU A 47 -7.66 -2.04 -1.91
N TYR A 48 -6.43 -2.58 -1.81
CA TYR A 48 -6.06 -3.87 -2.39
C TYR A 48 -5.39 -4.80 -1.37
N PRO A 49 -6.11 -5.21 -0.30
CA PRO A 49 -5.57 -6.06 0.78
C PRO A 49 -5.24 -7.49 0.34
N THR A 50 -5.56 -7.87 -0.90
CA THR A 50 -5.18 -9.15 -1.52
C THR A 50 -4.17 -8.98 -2.66
N TYR A 51 -3.53 -7.82 -2.77
CA TYR A 51 -2.52 -7.57 -3.80
C TYR A 51 -1.35 -8.54 -3.65
N ALA A 52 -0.93 -9.13 -4.77
CA ALA A 52 0.07 -10.21 -4.76
C ALA A 52 1.43 -9.75 -4.20
N ALA A 53 1.77 -8.47 -4.39
CA ALA A 53 3.04 -7.88 -3.98
C ALA A 53 2.92 -7.02 -2.69
N LEU A 54 2.06 -7.43 -1.75
CA LEU A 54 1.90 -6.70 -0.48
C LEU A 54 3.18 -6.66 0.35
N ASN A 55 4.03 -7.68 0.27
CA ASN A 55 5.31 -7.69 0.98
C ASN A 55 6.25 -6.62 0.43
N GLU A 56 6.27 -6.39 -0.88
CA GLU A 56 7.02 -5.33 -1.54
C GLU A 56 6.51 -3.94 -1.13
N VAL A 57 5.19 -3.80 -1.01
CA VAL A 57 4.55 -2.57 -0.51
C VAL A 57 4.96 -2.29 0.94
N LEU A 58 4.93 -3.30 1.81
CA LEU A 58 5.35 -3.18 3.21
C LEU A 58 6.85 -2.86 3.34
N TYR A 59 7.69 -3.53 2.55
CA TYR A 59 9.12 -3.27 2.53
C TYR A 59 9.42 -1.81 2.14
N LEU A 60 8.81 -1.34 1.05
CA LEU A 60 8.99 0.04 0.60
C LEU A 60 8.43 1.04 1.61
N GLN A 61 7.30 0.74 2.26
CA GLN A 61 6.72 1.64 3.28
C GLN A 61 7.60 1.71 4.53
N GLY A 62 8.20 0.60 4.94
CA GLY A 62 9.20 0.57 6.00
C GLY A 62 10.42 1.41 5.64
N GLN A 63 10.93 1.29 4.41
CA GLN A 63 12.03 2.11 3.91
C GLN A 63 11.67 3.60 3.88
N VAL A 64 10.49 3.96 3.35
CA VAL A 64 10.03 5.35 3.32
C VAL A 64 9.94 5.93 4.74
N SER A 65 9.39 5.18 5.69
CA SER A 65 9.34 5.60 7.11
C SER A 65 10.74 5.82 7.68
N PHE A 66 11.68 4.94 7.36
CA PHE A 66 13.08 5.05 7.79
C PHE A 66 13.75 6.32 7.22
N GLU A 67 13.56 6.61 5.93
CA GLU A 67 14.12 7.81 5.28
C GLU A 67 13.51 9.11 5.83
N GLN A 68 12.27 9.07 6.32
CA GLN A 68 11.64 10.19 7.03
C GLN A 68 12.13 10.36 8.48
N GLY A 69 12.89 9.41 9.02
CA GLY A 69 13.31 9.37 10.43
C GLY A 69 12.26 8.83 11.39
N ASP A 70 11.12 8.31 10.89
CA ASP A 70 10.11 7.63 11.68
C ASP A 70 10.48 6.15 11.86
N TYR A 71 11.50 5.91 12.67
CA TYR A 71 12.06 4.57 12.89
C TYR A 71 11.09 3.61 13.58
N ASP A 72 10.21 4.13 14.45
CA ASP A 72 9.20 3.32 15.12
C ASP A 72 8.19 2.78 14.10
N ASN A 73 7.80 3.60 13.13
CA ASN A 73 6.94 3.14 12.04
C ASN A 73 7.64 2.24 11.05
N ALA A 74 8.91 2.51 10.74
CA ALA A 74 9.73 1.62 9.92
C ALA A 74 9.80 0.22 10.52
N LEU A 75 10.16 0.09 11.80
CA LEU A 75 10.27 -1.19 12.49
C LEU A 75 8.93 -1.92 12.56
N ARG A 76 7.85 -1.22 12.89
CA ARG A 76 6.51 -1.81 12.97
C ARG A 76 6.04 -2.33 11.62
N THR A 77 6.30 -1.58 10.55
CA THR A 77 5.88 -1.95 9.18
C THR A 77 6.72 -3.11 8.65
N LEU A 78 8.04 -3.07 8.84
CA LEU A 78 8.94 -4.16 8.43
C LEU A 78 8.68 -5.46 9.20
N GLY A 79 8.20 -5.36 10.46
CA GLY A 79 7.78 -6.53 11.24
C GLY A 79 6.49 -7.21 10.77
N GLN A 80 5.80 -6.65 9.75
CA GLN A 80 4.61 -7.26 9.13
C GLN A 80 4.93 -8.12 7.89
N LEU A 81 6.21 -8.14 7.45
CA LEU A 81 6.71 -9.04 6.40
C LEU A 81 6.72 -10.50 6.87
#